data_AF-A0A520XCN3-F1
#
_entry.id   AF-A0A520XCN3-F1
#
_cell.length_a   1.000
_cell.length_b   1.000
_cell.length_c   1.000
_cell.angle_alpha   90.00
_cell.angle_beta   90.00
_cell.angle_gamma   90.00
#
_symmetry.space_group_name_H-M   'P 1'
#
loop_
_entity.id
_entity.type
_entity.pdbx_description
1 polymer ?
#
loop_
_entity_poly.entity_id
_entity_poly.type
_entity_poly.pdbx_seq_one_letter_code
_entity_poly.pdbx_strand_id
1 'polypeptide(L)'
;MSRLLIIVLSMLLWFANTEAREPSVCYGSTANGRLENGWRLPSGGANFQSYSTMGGILGRTYVHSWVHSVVLEAYSELQNTQPDTIFVYGETGKKKGGEFEPHKTHRNGLSVDFMVPVRNDDGDSVPLPTSVLNKWGYDLEFDSEGRLDDLRIDFDALAEHIYQLHRKAKENGGDIWRVILAPELQPHLHHSPRWPYLETNVQFSTGRSWVRHDEHYHVDFVASCEPET
;
A
#
# COMPACT_ATOMS: atom_id res chain seq x y z
N MET A 1 47.92 -30.58 9.58
CA MET A 1 47.56 -29.23 9.08
C MET A 1 46.65 -29.31 7.86
N SER A 2 45.47 -29.95 7.95
CA SER A 2 44.62 -30.18 6.74
C SER A 2 43.12 -30.32 7.00
N ARG A 3 42.60 -29.93 8.17
CA ARG A 3 41.15 -29.94 8.43
C ARG A 3 40.60 -28.65 9.03
N LEU A 4 41.45 -27.81 9.62
CA LEU A 4 41.05 -26.51 10.16
C LEU A 4 40.99 -25.40 9.08
N LEU A 5 41.70 -25.58 7.95
CA LEU A 5 41.73 -24.61 6.85
C LEU A 5 40.49 -24.69 5.92
N ILE A 6 39.76 -25.81 5.95
CA ILE A 6 38.57 -26.01 5.11
C ILE A 6 37.30 -25.46 5.78
N ILE A 7 37.26 -25.39 7.11
CA ILE A 7 36.09 -24.87 7.85
C ILE A 7 36.03 -23.34 7.84
N VAL A 8 37.18 -22.65 7.69
CA VAL A 8 37.22 -21.19 7.58
C VAL A 8 36.82 -20.69 6.18
N LEU A 9 37.00 -21.50 5.13
CA LEU A 9 36.63 -21.11 3.77
C LEU A 9 35.13 -21.27 3.46
N SER A 10 34.39 -22.06 4.25
CA SER A 10 32.93 -22.21 4.12
C SER A 10 32.10 -21.16 4.88
N MET A 11 32.72 -20.34 5.73
CA MET A 11 32.04 -19.24 6.44
C MET A 11 32.11 -17.87 5.73
N LEU A 12 32.77 -17.78 4.58
CA LEU A 12 33.04 -16.52 3.88
C LEU A 12 32.21 -16.27 2.61
N LEU A 13 31.17 -17.06 2.34
CA LEU A 13 30.34 -16.93 1.13
C LEU A 13 28.84 -16.82 1.40
N TRP A 14 28.46 -16.27 2.56
CA TRP A 14 27.09 -15.84 2.85
C TRP A 14 27.02 -14.31 3.05
N PHE A 15 27.85 -13.56 2.34
CA PHE A 15 27.39 -12.25 1.90
C PHE A 15 26.45 -12.53 0.73
N ALA A 16 25.16 -12.69 1.03
CA ALA A 16 24.14 -12.53 0.03
C ALA A 16 24.43 -11.17 -0.62
N ASN A 17 24.87 -11.18 -1.88
CA ASN A 17 24.85 -10.01 -2.70
C ASN A 17 23.37 -9.63 -2.84
N THR A 18 22.83 -8.87 -1.88
CA THR A 18 21.73 -7.97 -2.18
C THR A 18 22.31 -6.98 -3.17
N GLU A 19 22.24 -7.31 -4.46
CA GLU A 19 22.51 -6.35 -5.50
C GLU A 19 21.66 -5.12 -5.16
N ALA A 20 22.34 -4.00 -4.91
CA ALA A 20 21.69 -2.74 -4.66
C ALA A 20 20.84 -2.45 -5.91
N ARG A 21 19.52 -2.63 -5.78
CA ARG A 21 18.61 -2.39 -6.88
C ARG A 21 18.65 -0.90 -7.20
N GLU A 22 18.73 -0.57 -8.48
CA GLU A 22 18.81 0.82 -8.89
C GLU A 22 17.59 1.61 -8.36
N PRO A 23 17.81 2.84 -7.84
CA PRO A 23 16.72 3.74 -7.49
C PRO A 23 15.79 3.96 -8.69
N SER A 24 14.50 4.14 -8.41
CA SER A 24 13.53 4.45 -9.44
C SER A 24 13.66 5.89 -9.94
N VAL A 25 13.22 6.13 -11.17
CA VAL A 25 12.92 7.47 -11.70
C VAL A 25 11.48 7.44 -12.19
N CYS A 26 10.64 8.31 -11.62
CA CYS A 26 9.29 8.52 -12.13
C CYS A 26 9.26 9.66 -13.14
N TYR A 27 8.35 9.58 -14.10
CA TYR A 27 8.14 10.60 -15.10
C TYR A 27 6.65 11.00 -15.14
N GLY A 28 6.38 12.26 -15.43
CA GLY A 28 5.03 12.78 -15.58
C GLY A 28 4.21 12.73 -14.29
N SER A 29 2.94 12.35 -14.43
CA SER A 29 1.93 12.33 -13.35
C SER A 29 1.35 10.93 -13.13
N THR A 30 0.57 10.75 -12.06
CA THR A 30 -0.09 9.48 -11.75
C THR A 30 -1.05 9.04 -12.87
N ALA A 31 -1.61 9.96 -13.64
CA ALA A 31 -2.55 9.70 -14.75
C ALA A 31 -1.92 9.74 -16.16
N ASN A 32 -0.69 10.26 -16.29
CA ASN A 32 0.05 10.30 -17.54
C ASN A 32 1.55 10.31 -17.22
N GLY A 33 2.14 9.12 -17.16
CA GLY A 33 3.52 8.97 -16.74
C GLY A 33 4.03 7.56 -16.92
N ARG A 34 5.30 7.36 -16.59
CA ARG A 34 5.98 6.07 -16.61
C ARG A 34 6.97 5.96 -15.44
N LEU A 35 7.53 4.77 -15.29
CA LEU A 35 8.47 4.44 -14.22
C LEU A 35 9.68 3.73 -14.79
N GLU A 36 10.87 4.14 -14.38
CA GLU A 36 12.09 3.38 -14.57
C GLU A 36 12.47 2.70 -13.26
N ASN A 37 13.05 1.51 -13.38
CA ASN A 37 13.53 0.72 -12.25
C ASN A 37 12.46 0.53 -11.16
N GLY A 38 11.20 0.25 -11.51
CA GLY A 38 10.14 0.06 -10.52
C GLY A 38 10.42 -1.11 -9.57
N TRP A 39 10.05 -0.96 -8.29
CA TRP A 39 10.25 -1.91 -7.20
C TRP A 39 8.96 -2.65 -6.88
N ARG A 40 9.02 -3.98 -6.75
CA ARG A 40 7.84 -4.79 -6.44
C ARG A 40 7.64 -4.82 -4.93
N LEU A 41 6.44 -4.50 -4.45
CA LEU A 41 6.11 -4.75 -3.04
C LEU A 41 6.13 -6.26 -2.75
N PRO A 42 6.61 -6.69 -1.56
CA PRO A 42 6.60 -8.10 -1.17
C PRO A 42 5.16 -8.61 -1.03
N SER A 43 4.94 -9.90 -1.29
CA SER A 43 3.59 -10.51 -1.22
C SER A 43 3.00 -10.55 0.19
N GLY A 44 3.82 -10.36 1.21
CA GLY A 44 3.39 -10.17 2.60
C GLY A 44 4.57 -9.97 3.55
N GLY A 45 4.23 -9.70 4.79
CA GLY A 45 5.12 -9.54 5.93
C GLY A 45 4.44 -10.01 7.21
N ALA A 46 4.84 -9.46 8.35
CA ALA A 46 4.35 -9.93 9.65
C ALA A 46 2.86 -9.68 9.87
N ASN A 47 2.36 -8.52 9.45
CA ASN A 47 0.97 -8.08 9.66
C ASN A 47 0.35 -7.48 8.38
N PHE A 48 0.90 -7.80 7.21
CA PHE A 48 0.32 -7.39 5.93
C PHE A 48 0.48 -8.44 4.85
N GLN A 49 -0.40 -8.40 3.85
CA GLN A 49 -0.30 -9.22 2.65
C GLN A 49 -0.80 -8.48 1.40
N SER A 50 -0.45 -9.01 0.22
CA SER A 50 -1.03 -8.57 -1.04
C SER A 50 -2.43 -9.14 -1.22
N TYR A 51 -3.33 -8.36 -1.84
CA TYR A 51 -4.69 -8.77 -2.22
C TYR A 51 -4.74 -10.00 -3.13
N SER A 52 -3.66 -10.28 -3.86
CA SER A 52 -3.62 -11.42 -4.77
C SER A 52 -2.19 -11.90 -5.00
N THR A 53 -1.95 -13.19 -4.72
CA THR A 53 -0.70 -13.85 -5.15
C THR A 53 -0.53 -13.76 -6.67
N MET A 54 -1.63 -13.81 -7.44
CA MET A 54 -1.61 -13.70 -8.91
C MET A 54 -1.39 -12.26 -9.40
N GLY A 55 -1.97 -11.25 -8.75
CA GLY A 55 -1.74 -9.83 -9.11
C GLY A 55 -0.26 -9.46 -9.09
N GLY A 56 0.47 -9.97 -8.09
CA GLY A 56 1.92 -9.84 -8.04
C GLY A 56 2.65 -10.57 -9.19
N ILE A 57 2.19 -11.76 -9.58
CA ILE A 57 2.75 -12.52 -10.72
C ILE A 57 2.50 -11.78 -12.05
N LEU A 58 1.33 -11.15 -12.20
CA LEU A 58 0.94 -10.35 -13.37
C LEU A 58 1.64 -8.97 -13.42
N GLY A 59 2.50 -8.68 -12.45
CA GLY A 59 3.32 -7.48 -12.43
C GLY A 59 2.54 -6.19 -12.15
N ARG A 60 1.49 -6.28 -11.33
CA ARG A 60 0.60 -5.17 -10.95
C ARG A 60 0.91 -4.56 -9.58
N THR A 61 2.01 -4.98 -8.95
CA THR A 61 2.40 -4.57 -7.59
C THR A 61 3.77 -3.87 -7.57
N TYR A 62 4.10 -3.15 -8.65
CA TYR A 62 5.31 -2.32 -8.73
C TYR A 62 5.02 -0.87 -8.38
N VAL A 63 5.93 -0.25 -7.63
CA VAL A 63 5.91 1.14 -7.19
C VAL A 63 7.27 1.78 -7.39
N HIS A 64 7.35 3.09 -7.24
CA HIS A 64 8.61 3.80 -7.13
C HIS A 64 9.40 3.33 -5.89
N SER A 65 10.73 3.25 -5.97
CA SER A 65 11.59 2.76 -4.88
C SER A 65 11.38 3.50 -3.55
N TRP A 66 11.14 4.82 -3.61
CA TRP A 66 10.79 5.60 -2.41
C TRP A 66 9.43 5.21 -1.81
N VAL A 67 8.39 5.01 -2.64
CA VAL A 67 7.07 4.53 -2.15
C VAL A 67 7.21 3.14 -1.54
N HIS A 68 8.02 2.27 -2.13
CA HIS A 68 8.33 0.96 -1.57
C HIS A 68 8.87 1.07 -0.14
N SER A 69 9.86 1.94 0.11
CA SER A 69 10.39 2.17 1.46
C SER A 69 9.32 2.71 2.41
N VAL A 70 8.57 3.74 2.00
CA VAL A 70 7.51 4.35 2.82
C VAL A 70 6.48 3.30 3.26
N VAL A 71 6.01 2.46 2.33
CA VAL A 71 5.00 1.43 2.62
C VAL A 71 5.55 0.38 3.59
N LEU A 72 6.77 -0.11 3.38
CA LEU A 72 7.34 -1.14 4.26
C LEU A 72 7.71 -0.61 5.64
N GLU A 73 8.18 0.63 5.73
CA GLU A 73 8.41 1.28 7.02
C GLU A 73 7.10 1.54 7.76
N ALA A 74 6.03 1.93 7.05
CA ALA A 74 4.71 2.08 7.66
C ALA A 74 4.19 0.75 8.21
N TYR A 75 4.32 -0.35 7.46
CA TYR A 75 3.98 -1.68 7.97
C TYR A 75 4.85 -2.11 9.16
N SER A 76 6.15 -1.77 9.15
CA SER A 76 7.02 -2.03 10.28
C SER A 76 6.57 -1.30 11.55
N GLU A 77 6.06 -0.06 11.45
CA GLU A 77 5.49 0.65 12.60
C GLU A 77 4.16 0.04 13.03
N LEU A 78 3.30 -0.31 12.06
CA LEU A 78 2.02 -0.96 12.32
C LEU A 78 2.20 -2.31 13.02
N GLN A 79 3.28 -3.04 12.75
CA GLN A 79 3.59 -4.27 13.48
C GLN A 79 3.80 -3.99 14.98
N ASN A 80 4.29 -2.80 15.34
CA ASN A 80 4.50 -2.41 16.73
C ASN A 80 3.20 -1.86 17.37
N THR A 81 2.43 -1.07 16.62
CA THR A 81 1.24 -0.38 17.17
C THR A 81 -0.03 -1.21 17.08
N GLN A 82 -0.14 -2.09 16.08
CA GLN A 82 -1.29 -2.95 15.80
C GLN A 82 -0.85 -4.35 15.32
N PRO A 83 -0.14 -5.12 16.16
CA PRO A 83 0.43 -6.42 15.77
C PRO A 83 -0.62 -7.44 15.32
N ASP A 84 -1.83 -7.36 15.88
CA ASP A 84 -2.91 -8.32 15.62
C ASP A 84 -3.82 -7.89 14.45
N THR A 85 -3.52 -6.76 13.79
CA THR A 85 -4.30 -6.27 12.65
C THR A 85 -3.68 -6.72 11.33
N ILE A 86 -4.48 -7.32 10.46
CA ILE A 86 -4.02 -7.79 9.14
C ILE A 86 -4.34 -6.75 8.08
N PHE A 87 -3.32 -6.09 7.56
CA PHE A 87 -3.46 -5.14 6.47
C PHE A 87 -3.36 -5.81 5.11
N VAL A 88 -4.12 -5.33 4.12
CA VAL A 88 -4.05 -5.83 2.76
C VAL A 88 -3.81 -4.67 1.79
N TYR A 89 -2.79 -4.76 0.95
CA TYR A 89 -2.61 -3.80 -0.14
C TYR A 89 -3.11 -4.39 -1.47
N GLY A 90 -3.73 -3.54 -2.27
CA GLY A 90 -4.31 -3.85 -3.57
C GLY A 90 -3.34 -3.66 -4.73
N GLU A 91 -3.86 -3.12 -5.81
CA GLU A 91 -3.12 -2.79 -7.01
C GLU A 91 -2.23 -1.56 -6.81
N THR A 92 -1.06 -1.59 -7.46
CA THR A 92 -0.18 -0.43 -7.56
C THR A 92 0.02 -0.14 -9.04
N GLY A 93 1.18 -0.36 -9.64
CA GLY A 93 1.42 -0.18 -11.06
C GLY A 93 2.27 -1.28 -11.68
N LYS A 94 2.65 -1.05 -12.94
CA LYS A 94 3.55 -1.91 -13.71
C LYS A 94 5.00 -1.59 -13.41
N LYS A 95 5.90 -2.56 -13.63
CA LYS A 95 7.36 -2.39 -13.47
C LYS A 95 7.92 -1.17 -14.21
N LYS A 96 7.35 -0.85 -15.37
CA LYS A 96 7.72 0.31 -16.20
C LYS A 96 6.71 1.46 -16.14
N GLY A 97 5.72 1.39 -15.25
CA GLY A 97 4.60 2.33 -15.24
C GLY A 97 3.76 2.26 -16.52
N GLY A 98 3.23 3.41 -16.95
CA GLY A 98 2.39 3.56 -18.13
C GLY A 98 0.93 3.18 -17.86
N GLU A 99 0.15 3.06 -18.94
CA GLU A 99 -1.27 2.74 -18.87
C GLU A 99 -1.56 1.46 -18.06
N PHE A 100 -2.54 1.56 -17.16
CA PHE A 100 -2.83 0.54 -16.17
C PHE A 100 -4.32 0.23 -16.07
N GLU A 101 -4.90 -0.33 -17.13
CA GLU A 101 -6.33 -0.66 -17.15
C GLU A 101 -6.75 -1.59 -15.98
N PRO A 102 -7.97 -1.40 -15.44
CA PRO A 102 -8.96 -0.36 -15.79
C PRO A 102 -8.70 1.01 -15.12
N HIS A 103 -7.61 1.15 -14.36
CA HIS A 103 -7.28 2.38 -13.66
C HIS A 103 -6.89 3.51 -14.62
N LYS A 104 -7.31 4.72 -14.26
CA LYS A 104 -6.89 5.96 -14.92
C LYS A 104 -5.58 6.52 -14.37
N THR A 105 -5.20 6.12 -13.14
CA THR A 105 -3.98 6.54 -12.44
C THR A 105 -2.95 5.41 -12.41
N HIS A 106 -2.09 5.34 -11.38
CA HIS A 106 -1.08 4.29 -11.16
C HIS A 106 0.04 4.20 -12.22
N ARG A 107 0.21 5.24 -13.04
CA ARG A 107 1.10 5.17 -14.21
C ARG A 107 2.57 5.46 -13.91
N ASN A 108 2.90 6.21 -12.86
CA ASN A 108 4.27 6.63 -12.56
C ASN A 108 4.87 6.01 -11.28
N GLY A 109 4.19 5.01 -10.69
CA GLY A 109 4.65 4.32 -9.48
C GLY A 109 4.42 5.07 -8.16
N LEU A 110 3.65 6.17 -8.18
CA LEU A 110 3.35 6.98 -6.99
C LEU A 110 1.91 6.80 -6.47
N SER A 111 1.26 5.70 -6.82
CA SER A 111 -0.09 5.39 -6.35
C SER A 111 -0.15 3.97 -5.81
N VAL A 112 -0.90 3.77 -4.72
CA VAL A 112 -1.13 2.46 -4.10
C VAL A 112 -2.59 2.38 -3.64
N ASP A 113 -3.27 1.31 -4.02
CA ASP A 113 -4.54 0.94 -3.42
C ASP A 113 -4.27 0.11 -2.15
N PHE A 114 -5.01 0.39 -1.09
CA PHE A 114 -5.03 -0.39 0.12
C PHE A 114 -6.45 -0.82 0.42
N MET A 115 -6.66 -2.10 0.71
CA MET A 115 -7.98 -2.57 1.13
C MET A 115 -8.29 -2.01 2.51
N VAL A 116 -9.56 -1.72 2.77
CA VAL A 116 -9.98 -1.31 4.11
C VAL A 116 -9.71 -2.45 5.10
N PRO A 117 -9.07 -2.19 6.26
CA PRO A 117 -8.93 -3.22 7.29
C PRO A 117 -10.30 -3.55 7.87
N VAL A 118 -10.55 -4.82 8.14
CA VAL A 118 -11.86 -5.30 8.60
C VAL A 118 -11.75 -6.20 9.82
N ARG A 119 -12.86 -6.27 10.55
CA ARG A 119 -13.10 -7.24 11.62
C ARG A 119 -14.31 -8.10 11.30
N ASN A 120 -14.29 -9.34 11.76
CA ASN A 120 -15.45 -10.24 11.75
C ASN A 120 -16.40 -9.94 12.94
N ASP A 121 -17.48 -10.72 13.06
CA ASP A 121 -18.46 -10.60 14.16
C ASP A 121 -17.88 -10.90 15.56
N ASP A 122 -16.79 -11.67 15.63
CA ASP A 122 -16.07 -11.92 16.89
C ASP A 122 -15.17 -10.74 17.30
N GLY A 123 -15.03 -9.74 16.42
CA GLY A 123 -14.19 -8.55 16.63
C GLY A 123 -12.71 -8.76 16.27
N ASP A 124 -12.36 -9.92 15.70
CA ASP A 124 -11.01 -10.27 15.26
C ASP A 124 -10.70 -9.62 13.92
N SER A 125 -9.48 -9.10 13.77
CA SER A 125 -9.01 -8.61 12.47
C SER A 125 -8.79 -9.78 11.51
N VAL A 126 -9.38 -9.69 10.32
CA VAL A 126 -9.25 -10.68 9.26
C VAL A 126 -8.86 -9.98 7.97
N PRO A 127 -8.14 -10.65 7.04
CA PRO A 127 -7.90 -10.07 5.74
C PRO A 127 -9.23 -9.89 4.99
N LEU A 128 -9.39 -8.76 4.30
CA LEU A 128 -10.54 -8.56 3.43
C LEU A 128 -10.60 -9.72 2.42
N PRO A 129 -11.76 -10.40 2.26
CA PRO A 129 -11.85 -11.56 1.39
C PRO A 129 -11.49 -11.23 -0.06
N THR A 130 -10.56 -11.99 -0.64
CA THR A 130 -10.13 -11.81 -2.03
C THR A 130 -10.29 -13.12 -2.80
N SER A 131 -10.95 -13.05 -3.95
CA SER A 131 -11.14 -14.18 -4.86
C SER A 131 -11.37 -13.69 -6.28
N VAL A 132 -11.28 -14.58 -7.27
CA VAL A 132 -11.64 -14.21 -8.65
C VAL A 132 -13.10 -13.75 -8.76
N LEU A 133 -14.00 -14.30 -7.92
CA LEU A 133 -15.44 -14.00 -7.97
C LEU A 133 -15.76 -12.56 -7.54
N ASN A 134 -14.98 -11.99 -6.62
CA ASN A 134 -15.15 -10.61 -6.15
C ASN A 134 -14.07 -9.67 -6.71
N LYS A 135 -13.50 -10.00 -7.88
CA LYS A 135 -12.42 -9.24 -8.53
C LYS A 135 -11.25 -8.94 -7.58
N TRP A 136 -10.90 -9.90 -6.73
CA TRP A 136 -9.86 -9.82 -5.70
C TRP A 136 -10.14 -8.76 -4.61
N GLY A 137 -11.41 -8.55 -4.27
CA GLY A 137 -11.85 -7.60 -3.25
C GLY A 137 -12.54 -6.37 -3.82
N TYR A 138 -12.24 -5.99 -5.07
CA TYR A 138 -12.75 -4.79 -5.76
C TYR A 138 -14.22 -4.87 -6.24
N ASP A 139 -14.97 -5.90 -5.85
CA ASP A 139 -16.40 -6.07 -6.15
C ASP A 139 -17.22 -6.24 -4.86
N LEU A 140 -16.63 -5.88 -3.72
CA LEU A 140 -17.29 -5.84 -2.41
C LEU A 140 -17.89 -4.44 -2.22
N GLU A 141 -19.06 -4.35 -1.61
CA GLU A 141 -19.76 -3.07 -1.39
C GLU A 141 -20.10 -2.91 0.09
N PHE A 142 -19.39 -2.01 0.77
CA PHE A 142 -19.73 -1.67 2.14
C PHE A 142 -20.85 -0.63 2.17
N ASP A 143 -21.74 -0.74 3.16
CA ASP A 143 -22.73 0.32 3.40
C ASP A 143 -22.06 1.59 3.95
N SER A 144 -22.83 2.68 4.10
CA SER A 144 -22.32 3.94 4.64
C SER A 144 -21.85 3.85 6.09
N GLU A 145 -22.16 2.77 6.80
CA GLU A 145 -21.71 2.49 8.16
C GLU A 145 -20.48 1.56 8.18
N GLY A 146 -19.92 1.23 7.00
CA GLY A 146 -18.77 0.36 6.85
C GLY A 146 -19.08 -1.10 7.15
N ARG A 147 -20.28 -1.60 6.82
CA ARG A 147 -20.68 -3.00 7.03
C ARG A 147 -20.86 -3.76 5.71
N LEU A 148 -20.48 -5.02 5.73
CA LEU A 148 -20.67 -5.98 4.65
C LEU A 148 -20.81 -7.38 5.26
N ASP A 149 -22.00 -7.98 5.19
CA ASP A 149 -22.28 -9.28 5.84
C ASP A 149 -21.82 -9.30 7.33
N ASP A 150 -20.90 -10.19 7.69
CA ASP A 150 -20.28 -10.36 9.01
C ASP A 150 -19.03 -9.48 9.21
N LEU A 151 -18.68 -8.65 8.22
CA LEU A 151 -17.52 -7.78 8.23
C LEU A 151 -17.88 -6.33 8.57
N ARG A 152 -16.96 -5.70 9.30
CA ARG A 152 -17.01 -4.27 9.62
C ARG A 152 -15.66 -3.64 9.37
N ILE A 153 -15.65 -2.45 8.77
CA ILE A 153 -14.42 -1.66 8.61
C ILE A 153 -13.88 -1.27 9.99
N ASP A 154 -12.60 -1.52 10.22
CA ASP A 154 -11.87 -1.00 11.36
C ASP A 154 -11.32 0.39 11.03
N PHE A 155 -12.13 1.43 11.32
CA PHE A 155 -11.76 2.81 11.03
C PHE A 155 -10.55 3.30 11.85
N ASP A 156 -10.28 2.72 13.02
CA ASP A 156 -9.10 3.05 13.83
C ASP A 156 -7.83 2.49 13.18
N ALA A 157 -7.88 1.24 12.69
CA ALA A 157 -6.79 0.65 11.92
C ALA A 157 -6.55 1.38 10.60
N LEU A 158 -7.61 1.77 9.90
CA LEU A 158 -7.53 2.53 8.65
C LEU A 158 -6.84 3.88 8.91
N ALA A 159 -7.27 4.61 9.93
CA ALA A 159 -6.70 5.89 10.31
C ALA A 159 -5.23 5.78 10.77
N GLU A 160 -4.89 4.75 11.55
CA GLU A 160 -3.49 4.49 11.93
C GLU A 160 -2.63 4.21 10.71
N HIS A 161 -3.11 3.43 9.74
CA HIS A 161 -2.33 3.13 8.55
C HIS A 161 -2.06 4.39 7.71
N ILE A 162 -3.07 5.24 7.47
CA ILE A 162 -2.86 6.52 6.78
C ILE A 162 -1.87 7.41 7.55
N TYR A 163 -2.00 7.44 8.89
CA TYR A 163 -1.09 8.19 9.75
C TYR A 163 0.37 7.72 9.56
N GLN A 164 0.62 6.41 9.61
CA GLN A 164 1.96 5.85 9.46
C GLN A 164 2.52 6.06 8.04
N LEU A 165 1.69 5.91 7.00
CA LEU A 165 2.08 6.22 5.63
C LEU A 165 2.52 7.68 5.48
N HIS A 166 1.73 8.62 5.98
CA HIS A 166 2.08 10.04 5.91
C HIS A 166 3.35 10.36 6.72
N ARG A 167 3.46 9.83 7.95
CA ARG A 167 4.66 9.98 8.78
C ARG A 167 5.92 9.49 8.07
N LYS A 168 5.88 8.29 7.48
CA LYS A 168 7.02 7.72 6.76
C LYS A 168 7.31 8.42 5.44
N ALA A 169 6.29 8.90 4.73
CA ALA A 169 6.49 9.76 3.56
C ALA A 169 7.28 11.01 3.92
N LYS A 170 6.91 11.70 5.01
CA LYS A 170 7.61 12.90 5.49
C LYS A 170 9.03 12.60 5.98
N GLU A 171 9.21 11.52 6.74
CA GLU A 171 10.54 11.09 7.23
C GLU A 171 11.49 10.75 6.07
N ASN A 172 10.95 10.25 4.96
CA ASN A 172 11.68 9.96 3.73
C ASN A 172 11.74 11.16 2.74
N GLY A 173 11.40 12.38 3.18
CA GLY A 173 11.57 13.60 2.39
C GLY A 173 10.56 13.83 1.27
N GLY A 174 9.43 13.12 1.27
CA GLY A 174 8.30 13.36 0.36
C GLY A 174 7.00 13.66 1.11
N ASP A 175 5.87 13.40 0.45
CA ASP A 175 4.55 13.65 1.04
C ASP A 175 3.46 12.73 0.46
N ILE A 176 2.25 12.80 1.03
CA ILE A 176 1.03 12.27 0.42
C ILE A 176 0.28 13.45 -0.23
N TRP A 177 -0.05 13.32 -1.51
CA TRP A 177 -0.86 14.31 -2.21
C TRP A 177 -2.29 14.27 -1.72
N ARG A 178 -2.88 13.06 -1.73
CA ARG A 178 -4.26 12.83 -1.34
C ARG A 178 -4.53 11.38 -1.00
N VAL A 179 -5.58 11.19 -0.22
CA VAL A 179 -6.24 9.91 0.03
C VAL A 179 -7.64 9.95 -0.57
N ILE A 180 -8.00 8.94 -1.35
CA ILE A 180 -9.34 8.76 -1.91
C ILE A 180 -9.98 7.57 -1.19
N LEU A 181 -10.92 7.89 -0.31
CA LEU A 181 -11.83 6.96 0.36
C LEU A 181 -13.26 7.42 0.04
N ALA A 182 -14.21 6.50 -0.05
CA ALA A 182 -15.62 6.84 -0.25
C ALA A 182 -16.06 7.99 0.69
N PRO A 183 -16.58 9.12 0.17
CA PRO A 183 -16.89 10.30 1.00
C PRO A 183 -17.85 10.00 2.16
N GLU A 184 -18.76 9.05 1.99
CA GLU A 184 -19.67 8.58 3.03
C GLU A 184 -18.97 7.88 4.20
N LEU A 185 -17.78 7.31 3.99
CA LEU A 185 -17.02 6.61 5.02
C LEU A 185 -16.06 7.53 5.80
N GLN A 186 -15.66 8.66 5.21
CA GLN A 186 -14.70 9.60 5.83
C GLN A 186 -15.14 10.13 7.21
N PRO A 187 -16.43 10.43 7.48
CA PRO A 187 -16.88 10.86 8.80
C PRO A 187 -16.60 9.86 9.93
N HIS A 188 -16.49 8.56 9.63
CA HIS A 188 -16.15 7.56 10.65
C HIS A 188 -14.71 7.71 11.13
N LEU A 189 -13.80 8.20 10.29
CA LEU A 189 -12.42 8.48 10.69
C LEU A 189 -12.34 9.56 11.77
N HIS A 190 -13.35 10.43 11.90
CA HIS A 190 -13.35 11.53 12.88
C HIS A 190 -13.30 11.05 14.33
N HIS A 191 -13.75 9.82 14.57
CA HIS A 191 -13.76 9.21 15.90
C HIS A 191 -12.43 8.52 16.24
N SER A 192 -11.54 8.37 15.26
CA SER A 192 -10.27 7.69 15.47
C SER A 192 -9.27 8.53 16.27
N PRO A 193 -8.38 7.91 17.05
CA PRO A 193 -7.31 8.61 17.77
C PRO A 193 -6.39 9.44 16.86
N ARG A 194 -6.28 9.09 15.58
CA ARG A 194 -5.41 9.78 14.61
C ARG A 194 -6.09 10.92 13.88
N TRP A 195 -7.40 11.09 14.01
CA TRP A 195 -8.13 12.14 13.31
C TRP A 195 -7.53 13.54 13.48
N PRO A 196 -7.19 14.03 14.70
CA PRO A 196 -6.66 15.38 14.86
C PRO A 196 -5.38 15.63 14.04
N TYR A 197 -4.58 14.57 13.85
CA TYR A 197 -3.41 14.64 12.98
C TYR A 197 -3.82 14.62 11.50
N LEU A 198 -4.66 13.65 11.11
CA LEU A 198 -5.05 13.44 9.72
C LEU A 198 -5.76 14.66 9.13
N GLU A 199 -6.68 15.28 9.89
CA GLU A 199 -7.41 16.48 9.49
C GLU A 199 -6.49 17.65 9.11
N THR A 200 -5.35 17.77 9.81
CA THR A 200 -4.40 18.87 9.58
C THR A 200 -3.37 18.56 8.50
N ASN A 201 -3.05 17.28 8.27
CA ASN A 201 -1.87 16.88 7.51
C ASN A 201 -2.19 16.12 6.22
N VAL A 202 -3.39 15.57 6.07
CA VAL A 202 -3.74 14.70 4.94
C VAL A 202 -4.95 15.24 4.20
N GLN A 203 -4.83 15.40 2.88
CA GLN A 203 -5.94 15.80 2.03
C GLN A 203 -6.78 14.58 1.66
N PHE A 204 -8.04 14.54 2.10
CA PHE A 204 -9.01 13.56 1.61
C PHE A 204 -9.76 14.10 0.38
N SER A 205 -9.98 13.25 -0.61
CA SER A 205 -10.80 13.59 -1.77
C SER A 205 -12.27 13.63 -1.39
N THR A 206 -12.97 14.74 -1.68
CA THR A 206 -14.40 14.90 -1.36
C THR A 206 -15.33 14.63 -2.55
N GLY A 207 -14.78 14.50 -3.75
CA GLY A 207 -15.55 14.21 -4.96
C GLY A 207 -15.95 12.74 -5.03
N ARG A 208 -17.16 12.46 -5.54
CA ARG A 208 -17.58 11.09 -5.84
C ARG A 208 -16.77 10.54 -7.01
N SER A 209 -16.05 9.44 -6.77
CA SER A 209 -15.40 8.66 -7.82
C SER A 209 -16.43 7.85 -8.62
N TRP A 210 -16.12 7.54 -9.88
CA TRP A 210 -16.97 6.69 -10.73
C TRP A 210 -17.00 5.23 -10.24
N VAL A 211 -15.87 4.73 -9.71
CA VAL A 211 -15.81 3.51 -8.92
C VAL A 211 -15.94 3.91 -7.45
N ARG A 212 -16.79 3.22 -6.69
CA ARG A 212 -16.83 3.42 -5.24
C ARG A 212 -15.50 2.92 -4.64
N HIS A 213 -15.11 3.53 -3.53
CA HIS A 213 -13.84 3.25 -2.84
C HIS A 213 -14.20 2.95 -1.39
N ASP A 214 -15.12 2.01 -1.22
CA ASP A 214 -15.68 1.59 0.06
C ASP A 214 -15.06 0.28 0.56
N GLU A 215 -14.48 -0.48 -0.35
CA GLU A 215 -13.69 -1.70 -0.14
C GLU A 215 -12.17 -1.45 -0.12
N HIS A 216 -11.71 -0.34 -0.71
CA HIS A 216 -10.33 0.11 -0.68
C HIS A 216 -10.24 1.63 -0.60
N TYR A 217 -9.08 2.13 -0.20
CA TYR A 217 -8.71 3.53 -0.34
C TYR A 217 -7.44 3.65 -1.17
N HIS A 218 -7.40 4.71 -1.97
CA HIS A 218 -6.28 5.00 -2.87
C HIS A 218 -5.42 6.11 -2.28
N VAL A 219 -4.11 5.91 -2.27
CA VAL A 219 -3.14 6.91 -1.80
C VAL A 219 -2.26 7.32 -2.97
N ASP A 220 -2.30 8.61 -3.31
CA ASP A 220 -1.36 9.23 -4.24
C ASP A 220 -0.25 9.89 -3.43
N PHE A 221 1.00 9.51 -3.68
CA PHE A 221 2.17 10.11 -3.06
C PHE A 221 2.80 11.20 -3.93
N VAL A 222 3.61 12.06 -3.31
CA VAL A 222 4.40 13.10 -3.99
C VAL A 222 5.88 12.82 -3.81
N ALA A 223 6.55 12.61 -4.93
CA ALA A 223 8.00 12.60 -5.06
C ALA A 223 8.41 13.44 -6.27
N SER A 224 9.68 13.87 -6.33
CA SER A 224 10.22 14.56 -7.50
C SER A 224 10.26 13.62 -8.71
N CYS A 225 9.47 13.92 -9.73
CA CYS A 225 9.48 13.20 -11.01
C CYS A 225 10.02 14.08 -12.13
N GLU A 226 10.63 13.45 -13.12
CA GLU A 226 11.05 14.10 -14.35
C GLU A 226 9.84 14.41 -15.25
N PRO A 227 9.92 15.40 -16.15
CA PRO A 227 8.86 15.65 -17.13
C PRO A 227 8.66 14.44 -18.07
N GLU A 228 7.40 14.16 -18.43
CA GLU A 228 7.12 13.22 -19.53
C GLU A 228 7.44 13.92 -20.86
N THR A 229 8.51 13.49 -21.53
CA THR A 229 8.90 13.96 -22.87
C THR A 229 8.16 13.23 -23.97
#